data_AF-A0A8J2S022-F1
#
_entry.id   AF-A0A8J2S022-F1
#
_cell.length_a   1.000
_cell.length_b   1.000
_cell.length_c   1.000
_cell.angle_alpha   90.00
_cell.angle_beta   90.00
_cell.angle_gamma   90.00
#
_symmetry.space_group_name_H-M   'P 1'
#
loop_
_entity.id
_entity.type
_entity.pdbx_description
1 polymer ?
#
loop_
_entity_poly.entity_id
_entity_poly.type
_entity_poly.pdbx_seq_one_letter_code
_entity_poly.pdbx_strand_id
1 'polypeptide(L)'
;MFSELKHYISKVLCWFRWYKYDVTPDKNVEEVDEGVNSDGEDNDGPWTFEVLWDVVANLADLFTVNGSKNILIGPYRPEKAVDEILEAEFEEDSLPAMAVQVVRDKGFKVITGHWLIHDRPPAIMFHVESARDKFENHYVEMFKKDHNIEIPLGDQEARDVVVFGYMVAEFLAEFELKCRSKGIPTAVYSNDSKQTFHPRELTELLSETPTTEPEATVRTTENEICAQFHDWKCGVGPILLRRWNICITTIFTLKISCLEGKFKTQKKAHEEARQRGIFHRLSTELAAARESHIFTPVSEAVAEQAELVLGKQPDCIITQD
;
A
#
# COMPACT_ATOMS: atom_id res chain seq x y z
N MET A 1 -14.69 -17.54 -3.91
CA MET A 1 -13.26 -17.19 -3.77
C MET A 1 -12.73 -16.39 -4.97
N PHE A 2 -12.54 -16.95 -6.17
CA PHE A 2 -12.03 -16.16 -7.34
C PHE A 2 -13.05 -15.15 -7.93
N SER A 3 -14.37 -15.42 -7.84
CA SER A 3 -15.41 -14.48 -8.27
C SER A 3 -15.57 -13.28 -7.32
N GLU A 4 -15.35 -13.49 -6.03
CA GLU A 4 -15.41 -12.46 -4.99
C GLU A 4 -14.20 -11.52 -5.08
N LEU A 5 -13.00 -12.05 -5.35
CA LEU A 5 -11.81 -11.23 -5.61
C LEU A 5 -11.95 -10.41 -6.89
N LYS A 6 -12.53 -10.96 -7.98
CA LYS A 6 -12.84 -10.19 -9.20
C LYS A 6 -13.86 -9.08 -8.96
N HIS A 7 -14.85 -9.29 -8.09
CA HIS A 7 -15.84 -8.27 -7.75
C HIS A 7 -15.27 -7.21 -6.79
N TYR A 8 -14.33 -7.58 -5.91
CA TYR A 8 -13.60 -6.68 -5.03
C TYR A 8 -12.59 -5.82 -5.79
N ILE A 9 -11.81 -6.43 -6.68
CA ILE A 9 -10.99 -5.77 -7.70
C ILE A 9 -11.88 -4.85 -8.53
N SER A 10 -13.03 -5.33 -9.00
CA SER A 10 -13.97 -4.49 -9.73
C SER A 10 -14.53 -3.36 -8.88
N LYS A 11 -14.74 -3.47 -7.57
CA LYS A 11 -15.30 -2.39 -6.74
C LYS A 11 -14.26 -1.36 -6.37
N VAL A 12 -13.08 -1.79 -5.94
CA VAL A 12 -11.94 -0.90 -5.69
C VAL A 12 -11.57 -0.20 -7.00
N LEU A 13 -11.42 -0.93 -8.12
CA LEU A 13 -11.16 -0.35 -9.44
C LEU A 13 -12.36 0.42 -10.04
N CYS A 14 -13.62 0.09 -9.71
CA CYS A 14 -14.79 0.89 -10.13
C CYS A 14 -14.95 2.15 -9.29
N TRP A 15 -14.48 2.18 -8.04
CA TRP A 15 -14.36 3.40 -7.25
C TRP A 15 -13.23 4.30 -7.77
N PHE A 16 -12.18 3.68 -8.34
CA PHE A 16 -11.11 4.36 -9.07
C PHE A 16 -11.52 4.86 -10.48
N ARG A 17 -12.77 4.71 -10.95
CA ARG A 17 -13.03 4.77 -12.40
C ARG A 17 -13.56 6.07 -12.97
N TRP A 18 -12.72 6.60 -13.85
CA TRP A 18 -13.15 7.02 -15.18
C TRP A 18 -12.27 6.37 -16.27
N TYR A 19 -12.27 5.03 -16.43
CA TYR A 19 -11.62 4.35 -17.56
C TYR A 19 -12.32 3.05 -17.97
N LYS A 20 -12.35 2.72 -19.27
CA LYS A 20 -13.03 1.53 -19.84
C LYS A 20 -12.25 0.25 -19.55
N TYR A 21 -12.94 -0.85 -19.24
CA TYR A 21 -12.33 -2.20 -19.17
C TYR A 21 -12.75 -2.92 -20.42
N ASP A 22 -11.81 -3.48 -21.16
CA ASP A 22 -12.15 -4.59 -22.04
C ASP A 22 -12.14 -5.87 -21.22
N VAL A 23 -13.31 -6.27 -20.74
CA VAL A 23 -13.53 -7.66 -20.33
C VAL A 23 -13.68 -8.42 -21.64
N THR A 24 -12.82 -9.40 -21.90
CA THR A 24 -13.04 -10.37 -22.98
C THR A 24 -14.48 -10.88 -22.94
N PRO A 25 -15.18 -10.95 -24.08
CA PRO A 25 -16.64 -10.86 -24.12
C PRO A 25 -17.30 -12.15 -23.65
N ASP A 26 -17.90 -12.13 -22.47
CA ASP A 26 -19.07 -12.97 -22.20
C ASP A 26 -20.31 -12.08 -22.19
N LYS A 27 -21.22 -12.41 -23.09
CA LYS A 27 -22.41 -11.63 -23.44
C LYS A 27 -23.35 -11.54 -22.25
N ASN A 28 -23.51 -10.34 -21.70
CA ASN A 28 -24.75 -9.70 -21.25
C ASN A 28 -24.36 -8.50 -20.38
N VAL A 29 -24.09 -7.35 -21.01
CA VAL A 29 -23.91 -6.08 -20.31
C VAL A 29 -25.26 -5.37 -20.36
N GLU A 30 -25.91 -5.26 -19.22
CA GLU A 30 -26.95 -4.24 -19.01
C GLU A 30 -26.24 -2.88 -18.99
N GLU A 31 -26.70 -1.96 -19.83
CA GLU A 31 -26.27 -0.56 -19.82
C GLU A 31 -26.61 0.04 -18.46
N VAL A 32 -25.59 0.44 -17.69
CA VAL A 32 -25.78 1.25 -16.49
C VAL A 32 -25.50 2.70 -16.87
N ASP A 33 -26.51 3.53 -16.60
CA ASP A 33 -26.67 4.92 -17.00
C ASP A 33 -25.50 5.83 -16.59
N GLU A 34 -25.25 6.86 -17.40
CA GLU A 34 -24.21 7.89 -17.19
C GLU A 34 -24.54 8.74 -15.93
N GLY A 35 -24.03 8.33 -14.78
CA GLY A 35 -24.18 9.05 -13.51
C GLY A 35 -23.18 10.20 -13.35
N VAL A 36 -23.65 11.42 -13.59
CA VAL A 36 -23.06 12.68 -13.14
C VAL A 36 -23.07 12.75 -11.60
N ASN A 37 -21.94 13.04 -10.96
CA ASN A 37 -21.86 13.69 -9.63
C ASN A 37 -20.80 14.80 -9.75
N SER A 38 -21.11 16.00 -10.27
CA SER A 38 -21.57 17.20 -9.55
C SER A 38 -21.05 17.34 -8.11
N ASP A 39 -20.05 18.20 -7.91
CA ASP A 39 -19.75 19.07 -6.74
C ASP A 39 -20.49 18.79 -5.40
N GLY A 40 -20.45 17.56 -4.90
CA GLY A 40 -21.16 17.12 -3.70
C GLY A 40 -20.26 16.35 -2.75
N GLU A 41 -20.33 16.70 -1.46
CA GLU A 41 -19.66 16.09 -0.31
C GLU A 41 -20.08 14.63 -0.06
N ASP A 42 -19.71 13.68 -0.92
CA ASP A 42 -19.93 12.25 -0.63
C ASP A 42 -18.77 11.71 0.25
N ASN A 43 -18.93 11.90 1.56
CA ASN A 43 -17.99 11.49 2.62
C ASN A 43 -18.10 9.98 3.00
N ASP A 44 -18.80 9.17 2.21
CA ASP A 44 -19.17 7.77 2.52
C ASP A 44 -18.22 6.71 1.90
N GLY A 45 -17.08 7.15 1.38
CA GLY A 45 -16.06 6.28 0.80
C GLY A 45 -15.13 5.54 1.77
N PRO A 46 -14.46 4.46 1.32
CA PRO A 46 -13.33 3.86 2.04
C PRO A 46 -12.17 4.87 2.19
N TRP A 47 -11.31 4.62 3.18
CA TRP A 47 -10.03 5.33 3.29
C TRP A 47 -9.04 4.75 2.29
N THR A 48 -8.43 5.59 1.47
CA THR A 48 -7.40 5.19 0.52
C THR A 48 -6.09 5.91 0.82
N PHE A 49 -5.01 5.14 0.75
CA PHE A 49 -3.65 5.63 0.92
C PHE A 49 -2.83 5.26 -0.30
N GLU A 50 -2.32 6.24 -1.03
CA GLU A 50 -1.46 5.99 -2.19
C GLU A 50 -0.02 6.34 -1.83
N VAL A 51 0.85 5.34 -1.80
CA VAL A 51 2.21 5.43 -1.29
C VAL A 51 3.20 5.43 -2.46
N LEU A 52 3.91 6.54 -2.63
CA LEU A 52 4.88 6.72 -3.70
C LEU A 52 6.21 7.27 -3.18
N TRP A 53 7.31 6.78 -3.75
CA TRP A 53 8.63 7.28 -3.41
C TRP A 53 8.89 8.68 -3.98
N ASP A 54 8.35 9.00 -5.15
CA ASP A 54 8.51 10.32 -5.77
C ASP A 54 7.18 10.80 -6.35
N VAL A 55 6.32 11.38 -5.52
CA VAL A 55 4.93 11.71 -5.91
C VAL A 55 4.87 12.58 -7.17
N VAL A 56 5.62 13.68 -7.24
CA VAL A 56 5.57 14.62 -8.37
C VAL A 56 6.20 14.05 -9.64
N ALA A 57 7.23 13.20 -9.54
CA ALA A 57 7.78 12.53 -10.71
C ALA A 57 6.83 11.45 -11.28
N ASN A 58 5.80 11.07 -10.52
CA ASN A 58 4.92 9.94 -10.80
C ASN A 58 3.44 10.36 -10.89
N LEU A 59 3.16 11.63 -11.22
CA LEU A 59 1.78 12.14 -11.33
C LEU A 59 0.94 11.39 -12.36
N ALA A 60 1.55 10.92 -13.43
CA ALA A 60 0.86 10.11 -14.44
C ALA A 60 0.35 8.78 -13.88
N ASP A 61 0.93 8.31 -12.78
CA ASP A 61 0.64 7.03 -12.17
C ASP A 61 -0.23 7.12 -10.92
N LEU A 62 -0.70 8.33 -10.62
CA LEU A 62 -1.64 8.54 -9.55
C LEU A 62 -3.01 8.04 -9.98
N PHE A 63 -3.50 7.02 -9.29
CA PHE A 63 -4.87 6.58 -9.39
C PHE A 63 -5.72 7.36 -8.38
N THR A 64 -5.51 8.67 -8.27
CA THR A 64 -6.09 9.45 -7.19
C THR A 64 -7.61 9.43 -7.31
N VAL A 65 -8.27 8.70 -6.40
CA VAL A 65 -9.69 8.92 -6.08
C VAL A 65 -9.80 10.34 -5.52
N ASN A 66 -10.66 11.15 -6.10
CA ASN A 66 -10.91 12.49 -5.58
C ASN A 66 -11.62 12.40 -4.23
N GLY A 67 -11.15 13.17 -3.25
CA GLY A 67 -11.80 13.29 -1.95
C GLY A 67 -10.84 13.42 -0.76
N SER A 68 -11.37 13.87 0.37
CA SER A 68 -10.63 14.07 1.62
C SER A 68 -10.15 12.77 2.29
N LYS A 69 -10.71 11.63 1.89
CA LYS A 69 -10.33 10.28 2.36
C LYS A 69 -9.26 9.59 1.53
N ASN A 70 -8.77 10.23 0.47
CA ASN A 70 -7.61 9.78 -0.29
C ASN A 70 -6.37 10.57 0.13
N ILE A 71 -5.43 9.91 0.78
CA ILE A 71 -4.21 10.53 1.30
C ILE A 71 -3.00 9.99 0.55
N LEU A 72 -2.25 10.89 -0.08
CA LEU A 72 -0.95 10.56 -0.65
C LEU A 72 0.11 10.47 0.45
N ILE A 73 0.97 9.46 0.37
CA ILE A 73 2.08 9.24 1.29
C ILE A 73 3.39 9.17 0.52
N GLY A 74 4.40 9.91 0.99
CA GLY A 74 5.73 9.89 0.37
C GLY A 74 6.84 10.31 1.32
N PRO A 75 8.11 10.23 0.90
CA PRO A 75 9.21 10.81 1.65
C PRO A 75 9.19 12.34 1.54
N TYR A 76 9.44 13.04 2.65
CA TYR A 76 9.65 14.48 2.65
C TYR A 76 11.03 14.82 2.10
N ARG A 77 11.08 15.68 1.09
CA ARG A 77 12.31 16.18 0.46
C ARG A 77 12.44 17.68 0.67
N PRO A 78 13.25 18.14 1.65
CA PRO A 78 13.37 19.56 1.97
C PRO A 78 13.72 20.44 0.76
N GLU A 79 14.50 19.91 -0.17
CA GLU A 79 14.95 20.59 -1.38
C GLU A 79 13.84 20.80 -2.43
N LYS A 80 12.76 20.01 -2.39
CA LYS A 80 11.61 20.13 -3.29
C LYS A 80 10.34 20.66 -2.61
N ALA A 81 10.30 20.64 -1.28
CA ALA A 81 9.07 20.85 -0.50
C ALA A 81 8.40 22.20 -0.78
N VAL A 82 9.18 23.25 -1.01
CA VAL A 82 8.65 24.61 -1.29
C VAL A 82 7.81 24.64 -2.57
N ASP A 83 8.16 23.84 -3.57
CA ASP A 83 7.50 23.83 -4.88
C ASP A 83 6.44 22.72 -4.99
N GLU A 84 6.54 21.67 -4.17
CA GLU A 84 5.68 20.48 -4.28
C GLU A 84 4.60 20.38 -3.21
N ILE A 85 4.71 21.11 -2.09
CA ILE A 85 3.88 20.87 -0.90
C ILE A 85 3.33 22.18 -0.33
N LEU A 86 2.02 22.19 -0.03
CA LEU A 86 1.39 23.17 0.85
C LEU A 86 1.24 22.54 2.24
N GLU A 87 2.15 22.86 3.16
CA GLU A 87 2.11 22.34 4.54
C GLU A 87 0.83 22.79 5.25
N ALA A 88 0.13 21.84 5.87
CA ALA A 88 -1.10 22.05 6.62
C ALA A 88 -1.32 20.88 7.59
N GLU A 89 -1.92 21.13 8.74
CA GLU A 89 -2.32 20.04 9.65
C GLU A 89 -3.69 19.51 9.26
N PHE A 90 -3.92 18.22 9.53
CA PHE A 90 -5.27 17.65 9.45
C PHE A 90 -6.16 18.28 10.53
N GLU A 91 -7.49 18.20 10.33
CA GLU A 91 -8.45 18.61 11.35
C GLU A 91 -8.19 17.90 12.69
N GLU A 92 -8.27 18.65 13.78
CA GLU A 92 -8.08 18.13 15.14
C GLU A 92 -9.04 16.96 15.38
N ASP A 93 -8.59 15.94 16.11
CA ASP A 93 -9.33 14.69 16.39
C ASP A 93 -9.76 13.83 15.18
N SER A 94 -9.37 14.21 13.96
CA SER A 94 -9.53 13.36 12.78
C SER A 94 -8.67 12.10 12.87
N LEU A 95 -9.10 11.01 12.21
CA LEU A 95 -8.34 9.73 12.23
C LEU A 95 -6.89 9.90 11.73
N PRO A 96 -6.62 10.63 10.63
CA PRO A 96 -5.26 10.90 10.20
C PRO A 96 -4.47 11.71 11.25
N ALA A 97 -5.05 12.77 11.83
CA ALA A 97 -4.38 13.58 12.84
C ALA A 97 -3.96 12.74 14.07
N MET A 98 -4.87 11.90 14.57
CA MET A 98 -4.60 11.02 15.71
C MET A 98 -3.48 10.01 15.42
N ALA A 99 -3.47 9.40 14.23
CA ALA A 99 -2.44 8.44 13.84
C ALA A 99 -1.08 9.12 13.59
N VAL A 100 -1.07 10.28 12.93
CA VAL A 100 0.12 11.11 12.74
C VAL A 100 0.73 11.51 14.08
N GLN A 101 -0.09 11.89 15.06
CA GLN A 101 0.43 12.27 16.37
C GLN A 101 1.14 11.10 17.06
N VAL A 102 0.59 9.89 17.01
CA VAL A 102 1.24 8.71 17.62
C VAL A 102 2.61 8.44 17.00
N VAL A 103 2.74 8.52 15.67
CA VAL A 103 4.04 8.29 15.03
C VAL A 103 5.02 9.45 15.24
N ARG A 104 4.54 10.69 15.40
CA ARG A 104 5.35 11.83 15.85
C ARG A 104 5.88 11.61 17.27
N ASP A 105 5.05 11.11 18.18
CA ASP A 105 5.43 10.80 19.57
C ASP A 105 6.46 9.67 19.67
N LYS A 106 6.43 8.71 18.72
CA LYS A 106 7.50 7.70 18.56
C LYS A 106 8.84 8.29 18.10
N GLY A 107 8.84 9.55 17.67
CA GLY A 107 10.03 10.30 17.29
C GLY A 107 10.28 10.41 15.79
N PHE A 108 9.31 10.04 14.94
CA PHE A 108 9.37 10.33 13.51
C PHE A 108 9.06 11.81 13.26
N LYS A 109 9.83 12.44 12.37
CA LYS A 109 9.47 13.75 11.83
C LYS A 109 8.53 13.55 10.64
N VAL A 110 7.28 13.92 10.82
CA VAL A 110 6.19 13.78 9.84
C VAL A 110 5.61 15.15 9.53
N ILE A 111 5.62 15.52 8.25
CA ILE A 111 5.01 16.73 7.72
C ILE A 111 3.66 16.33 7.13
N THR A 112 2.63 17.14 7.32
CA THR A 112 1.32 16.95 6.71
C THR A 112 0.99 18.16 5.84
N GLY A 113 0.08 17.99 4.88
CA GLY A 113 -0.33 19.10 4.02
C GLY A 113 -1.09 18.62 2.81
N HIS A 114 -0.83 19.25 1.68
CA HIS A 114 -1.38 18.88 0.38
C HIS A 114 -0.27 18.91 -0.66
N TRP A 115 -0.26 17.94 -1.58
CA TRP A 115 0.63 18.02 -2.75
C TRP A 115 0.13 19.10 -3.71
N LEU A 116 1.03 19.91 -4.26
CA LEU A 116 0.73 20.99 -5.22
C LEU A 116 0.55 20.45 -6.64
N ILE A 117 -0.42 19.55 -6.78
CA ILE A 117 -0.79 18.87 -8.02
C ILE A 117 -2.28 19.11 -8.30
N HIS A 118 -2.84 18.50 -9.35
CA HIS A 118 -4.29 18.59 -9.62
C HIS A 118 -5.10 18.14 -8.39
N ASP A 119 -6.19 18.84 -8.07
CA ASP A 119 -7.07 18.63 -6.90
C ASP A 119 -6.44 18.79 -5.50
N ARG A 120 -5.12 19.05 -5.41
CA ARG A 120 -4.39 19.26 -4.15
C ARG A 120 -4.74 18.21 -3.08
N PRO A 121 -4.47 16.92 -3.32
CA PRO A 121 -4.88 15.87 -2.40
C PRO A 121 -4.16 15.99 -1.05
N PRO A 122 -4.81 15.58 0.05
CA PRO A 122 -4.19 15.48 1.36
C PRO A 122 -2.91 14.62 1.34
N ALA A 123 -1.92 15.01 2.15
CA ALA A 123 -0.56 14.50 2.08
C ALA A 123 0.03 14.19 3.46
N ILE A 124 0.74 13.06 3.55
CA ILE A 124 1.60 12.70 4.68
C ILE A 124 3.02 12.45 4.17
N MET A 125 3.99 13.18 4.70
CA MET A 125 5.36 13.15 4.24
C MET A 125 6.32 12.79 5.37
N PHE A 126 7.04 11.68 5.18
CA PHE A 126 7.98 11.15 6.17
C PHE A 126 9.40 11.63 5.91
N HIS A 127 10.02 12.28 6.90
CA HIS A 127 11.39 12.75 6.78
C HIS A 127 12.39 11.62 7.09
N VAL A 128 12.59 10.73 6.11
CA VAL A 128 13.40 9.49 6.23
C VAL A 128 14.79 9.76 6.80
N GLU A 129 15.45 10.85 6.37
CA GLU A 129 16.80 11.17 6.83
C GLU A 129 16.89 11.39 8.34
N SER A 130 15.83 11.91 8.95
CA SER A 130 15.80 12.16 10.40
C SER A 130 15.58 10.87 11.20
N ALA A 131 15.03 9.84 10.56
CA ALA A 131 14.82 8.53 11.13
C ALA A 131 16.06 7.63 10.99
N ARG A 132 16.97 7.91 10.05
CA ARG A 132 18.19 7.11 9.81
C ARG A 132 18.99 6.88 11.09
N ASP A 133 19.34 7.98 11.77
CA ASP A 133 20.21 7.94 12.96
C ASP A 133 19.63 7.10 14.11
N LYS A 134 18.31 7.06 14.22
CA LYS A 134 17.60 6.42 15.34
C LYS A 134 17.19 4.99 15.04
N PHE A 135 16.77 4.71 13.82
CA PHE A 135 16.02 3.49 13.52
C PHE A 135 16.66 2.60 12.46
N GLU A 136 17.55 3.10 11.62
CA GLU A 136 18.01 2.39 10.41
C GLU A 136 18.63 1.02 10.72
N ASN A 137 19.60 0.96 11.64
CA ASN A 137 20.25 -0.30 11.96
C ASN A 137 19.27 -1.34 12.50
N HIS A 138 18.35 -0.90 13.36
CA HIS A 138 17.34 -1.75 13.94
C HIS A 138 16.35 -2.28 12.88
N TYR A 139 15.81 -1.40 12.04
CA TYR A 139 14.86 -1.76 11.00
C TYR A 139 15.49 -2.63 9.90
N VAL A 140 16.72 -2.35 9.47
CA VAL A 140 17.42 -3.19 8.49
C VAL A 140 17.72 -4.58 9.07
N GLU A 141 18.13 -4.67 10.34
CA GLU A 141 18.36 -5.95 11.01
C GLU A 141 17.06 -6.76 11.16
N MET A 142 15.97 -6.12 11.60
CA MET A 142 14.65 -6.75 11.68
C MET A 142 14.17 -7.22 10.32
N PHE A 143 14.28 -6.39 9.28
CA PHE A 143 13.85 -6.74 7.94
C PHE A 143 14.61 -7.97 7.40
N LYS A 144 15.93 -8.01 7.62
CA LYS A 144 16.75 -9.18 7.29
C LYS A 144 16.28 -10.42 8.06
N LYS A 145 16.05 -10.31 9.36
CA LYS A 145 15.66 -11.42 10.22
C LYS A 145 14.28 -11.99 9.85
N ASP A 146 13.30 -11.13 9.60
CA ASP A 146 11.91 -11.53 9.41
C ASP A 146 11.59 -11.94 7.97
N HIS A 147 12.30 -11.39 6.99
CA HIS A 147 12.00 -11.59 5.56
C HIS A 147 13.14 -12.25 4.77
N ASN A 148 14.30 -12.47 5.39
CA ASN A 148 15.48 -13.02 4.74
C ASN A 148 15.95 -12.19 3.53
N ILE A 149 15.80 -10.86 3.61
CA ILE A 149 16.27 -9.90 2.61
C ILE A 149 17.38 -9.06 3.24
N GLU A 150 18.61 -9.30 2.82
CA GLU A 150 19.77 -8.55 3.31
C GLU A 150 19.98 -7.28 2.49
N ILE A 151 20.00 -6.12 3.16
CA ILE A 151 20.28 -4.83 2.54
C ILE A 151 21.76 -4.48 2.72
N PRO A 152 22.54 -4.30 1.64
CA PRO A 152 23.95 -3.94 1.72
C PRO A 152 24.19 -2.61 2.44
N LEU A 153 25.27 -2.53 3.23
CA LEU A 153 25.68 -1.29 3.92
C LEU A 153 25.98 -0.14 2.94
N GLY A 154 26.45 -0.46 1.73
CA GLY A 154 26.81 0.54 0.71
C GLY A 154 25.65 1.06 -0.13
N ASP A 155 24.43 0.53 0.03
CA ASP A 155 23.25 0.97 -0.73
C ASP A 155 22.30 1.77 0.18
N GLN A 156 22.60 3.06 0.38
CA GLN A 156 21.81 3.92 1.26
C GLN A 156 20.36 4.07 0.78
N GLU A 157 20.11 4.09 -0.54
CA GLU A 157 18.75 4.17 -1.07
C GLU A 157 17.92 2.96 -0.64
N ALA A 158 18.47 1.75 -0.73
CA ALA A 158 17.76 0.56 -0.27
C ALA A 158 17.56 0.54 1.26
N ARG A 159 18.48 1.11 2.04
CA ARG A 159 18.34 1.26 3.50
C ARG A 159 17.23 2.25 3.84
N ASP A 160 17.17 3.37 3.13
CA ASP A 160 16.12 4.37 3.25
C ASP A 160 14.75 3.82 2.88
N VAL A 161 14.67 2.97 1.86
CA VAL A 161 13.45 2.24 1.49
C VAL A 161 12.94 1.37 2.63
N VAL A 162 13.84 0.71 3.37
CA VAL A 162 13.45 -0.02 4.58
C VAL A 162 12.92 0.93 5.65
N VAL A 163 13.67 1.99 5.97
CA VAL A 163 13.24 2.97 6.99
C VAL A 163 11.89 3.58 6.65
N PHE A 164 11.70 4.05 5.42
CA PHE A 164 10.45 4.59 4.92
C PHE A 164 9.31 3.56 5.03
N GLY A 165 9.54 2.31 4.62
CA GLY A 165 8.55 1.25 4.72
C GLY A 165 8.06 0.99 6.15
N TYR A 166 8.97 0.99 7.13
CA TYR A 166 8.61 0.91 8.54
C TYR A 166 7.80 2.12 9.00
N MET A 167 8.22 3.34 8.64
CA MET A 167 7.48 4.56 9.01
C MET A 167 6.05 4.55 8.48
N VAL A 168 5.86 4.15 7.21
CA VAL A 168 4.53 4.05 6.58
C VAL A 168 3.71 2.93 7.21
N ALA A 169 4.29 1.73 7.39
CA ALA A 169 3.58 0.60 7.98
C ALA A 169 3.15 0.89 9.43
N GLU A 170 3.98 1.57 10.22
CA GLU A 170 3.63 1.99 11.58
C GLU A 170 2.48 3.00 11.57
N PHE A 171 2.52 4.01 10.70
CA PHE A 171 1.41 4.95 10.57
C PHE A 171 0.10 4.25 10.19
N LEU A 172 0.13 3.37 9.18
CA LEU A 172 -1.04 2.65 8.71
C LEU A 172 -1.60 1.69 9.78
N ALA A 173 -0.73 1.04 10.55
CA ALA A 173 -1.14 0.23 11.70
C ALA A 173 -1.82 1.05 12.80
N GLU A 174 -1.28 2.23 13.14
CA GLU A 174 -1.92 3.13 14.10
C GLU A 174 -3.24 3.67 13.57
N PHE A 175 -3.32 4.01 12.28
CA PHE A 175 -4.55 4.46 11.64
C PHE A 175 -5.66 3.41 11.72
N GLU A 176 -5.35 2.16 11.36
CA GLU A 176 -6.29 1.03 11.48
C GLU A 176 -6.77 0.84 12.93
N LEU A 177 -5.85 0.93 13.89
CA LEU A 177 -6.18 0.84 15.31
C LEU A 177 -7.13 1.97 15.75
N LYS A 178 -6.92 3.22 15.27
CA LYS A 178 -7.82 4.34 15.56
C LYS A 178 -9.21 4.12 14.95
N CYS A 179 -9.29 3.62 13.71
CA CYS A 179 -10.55 3.24 13.09
C CYS A 179 -11.32 2.23 13.97
N ARG A 180 -10.66 1.13 14.36
CA ARG A 180 -11.25 0.11 15.21
C ARG A 180 -11.73 0.68 16.55
N SER A 181 -10.94 1.57 17.17
CA SER A 181 -11.29 2.20 18.45
C SER A 181 -12.52 3.10 18.38
N LYS A 182 -12.80 3.72 17.21
CA LYS A 182 -14.01 4.51 16.96
C LYS A 182 -15.19 3.66 16.43
N GLY A 183 -15.06 2.33 16.41
CA GLY A 183 -16.11 1.42 15.96
C GLY A 183 -16.29 1.37 14.43
N ILE A 184 -15.31 1.88 13.67
CA ILE A 184 -15.30 1.81 12.21
C ILE A 184 -14.88 0.39 11.80
N PRO A 185 -15.72 -0.37 11.06
CA PRO A 185 -15.39 -1.72 10.65
C PRO A 185 -14.14 -1.76 9.76
N THR A 186 -13.12 -2.53 10.16
CA THR A 186 -11.94 -2.81 9.34
C THR A 186 -12.03 -4.23 8.77
N ALA A 187 -11.25 -4.54 7.73
CA ALA A 187 -11.33 -5.82 7.04
C ALA A 187 -11.11 -7.01 8.00
N VAL A 188 -12.07 -7.94 8.07
CA VAL A 188 -11.96 -9.15 8.91
C VAL A 188 -11.38 -10.28 8.08
N TYR A 189 -10.15 -10.69 8.36
CA TYR A 189 -9.59 -11.90 7.74
C TYR A 189 -10.01 -13.14 8.54
N SER A 190 -10.62 -14.12 7.87
CA SER A 190 -10.85 -15.45 8.47
C SER A 190 -9.49 -16.13 8.66
N ASN A 191 -9.21 -16.58 9.88
CA ASN A 191 -7.97 -17.24 10.27
C ASN A 191 -7.66 -18.48 9.42
N ASP A 192 -6.83 -18.34 8.40
CA ASP A 192 -6.10 -19.48 7.82
C ASP A 192 -4.69 -19.53 8.43
N SER A 193 -4.61 -20.38 9.45
CA SER A 193 -3.42 -20.94 10.11
C SER A 193 -2.02 -20.49 9.63
N LYS A 194 -1.40 -19.59 10.38
CA LYS A 194 0.01 -19.67 10.86
C LYS A 194 0.24 -18.66 11.98
N GLN A 195 0.61 -19.19 13.14
CA GLN A 195 0.70 -18.50 14.43
C GLN A 195 1.57 -17.23 14.44
N THR A 196 1.09 -16.27 15.22
CA THR A 196 1.63 -14.99 15.63
C THR A 196 2.69 -15.10 16.73
N PHE A 197 3.53 -14.06 16.86
CA PHE A 197 4.05 -13.61 18.15
C PHE A 197 4.11 -12.07 18.17
N HIS A 198 3.43 -11.44 19.14
CA HIS A 198 3.78 -10.13 19.66
C HIS A 198 3.85 -10.22 21.21
N PRO A 199 4.80 -9.55 21.89
CA PRO A 199 4.94 -9.61 23.35
C PRO A 199 3.84 -8.84 24.09
N ARG A 200 3.24 -9.56 25.05
CA ARG A 200 2.62 -9.13 26.33
C ARG A 200 1.36 -8.25 26.33
N GLU A 201 0.46 -8.70 27.21
CA GLU A 201 -0.71 -8.04 27.82
C GLU A 201 -2.03 -8.09 27.05
N LEU A 202 -2.86 -9.09 27.38
CA LEU A 202 -4.12 -8.90 28.10
C LEU A 202 -4.77 -10.26 28.36
N THR A 203 -4.54 -10.77 29.57
CA THR A 203 -5.36 -11.80 30.21
C THR A 203 -6.60 -11.13 30.78
N GLU A 204 -7.72 -11.85 30.78
CA GLU A 204 -9.07 -11.46 31.20
C GLU A 204 -9.96 -10.87 30.09
N LEU A 205 -10.68 -11.76 29.40
CA LEU A 205 -12.11 -11.64 29.03
C LEU A 205 -12.54 -12.89 28.22
N LEU A 206 -12.27 -14.09 28.77
CA LEU A 206 -12.86 -15.33 28.26
C LEU A 206 -14.01 -15.74 29.19
N SER A 207 -15.23 -15.38 28.82
CA SER A 207 -16.41 -16.16 29.17
C SER A 207 -17.52 -15.91 28.15
N GLU A 208 -18.07 -17.02 27.67
CA GLU A 208 -19.33 -17.19 26.92
C GLU A 208 -19.21 -17.31 25.39
N THR A 209 -19.19 -18.56 24.94
CA THR A 209 -19.64 -19.00 23.61
C THR A 209 -21.16 -18.78 23.46
N PRO A 210 -21.65 -18.47 22.26
CA PRO A 210 -22.49 -19.46 21.60
C PRO A 210 -22.22 -19.66 20.10
N THR A 211 -22.44 -20.92 19.75
CA THR A 211 -22.60 -21.54 18.44
C THR A 211 -23.73 -20.96 17.60
N THR A 212 -23.43 -20.49 16.39
CA THR A 212 -24.17 -20.75 15.13
C THR A 212 -23.36 -20.15 13.98
N GLU A 213 -23.03 -20.95 12.97
CA GLU A 213 -22.48 -20.44 11.71
C GLU A 213 -23.53 -19.56 11.02
N PRO A 214 -23.26 -18.28 10.69
CA PRO A 214 -24.16 -17.52 9.85
C PRO A 214 -23.78 -17.73 8.38
N GLU A 215 -24.78 -18.02 7.56
CA GLU A 215 -24.73 -17.90 6.10
C GLU A 215 -24.09 -16.57 5.70
N ALA A 216 -23.11 -16.64 4.78
CA ALA A 216 -22.34 -15.50 4.32
C ALA A 216 -23.23 -14.50 3.56
N THR A 217 -23.86 -13.60 4.32
CA THR A 217 -24.45 -12.38 3.80
C THR A 217 -23.31 -11.40 3.53
N VAL A 218 -23.06 -11.12 2.26
CA VAL A 218 -22.07 -10.11 1.82
C VAL A 218 -22.48 -8.76 2.40
N ARG A 219 -21.86 -8.36 3.50
CA ARG A 219 -21.90 -6.99 3.99
C ARG A 219 -20.83 -6.23 3.23
N THR A 220 -21.22 -5.28 2.38
CA THR A 220 -20.32 -4.25 1.89
C THR A 220 -19.87 -3.44 3.12
N THR A 221 -18.61 -3.54 3.50
CA THR A 221 -18.08 -2.68 4.57
C THR A 221 -17.77 -1.31 3.97
N GLU A 222 -18.69 -0.37 4.16
CA GLU A 222 -18.63 1.06 3.78
C GLU A 222 -17.47 1.85 4.45
N ASN A 223 -16.46 1.14 4.98
CA ASN A 223 -15.45 1.67 5.90
C ASN A 223 -14.07 0.97 5.74
N GLU A 224 -13.84 0.31 4.60
CA GLU A 224 -12.59 -0.38 4.34
C GLU A 224 -11.40 0.59 4.22
N ILE A 225 -10.23 0.08 4.61
CA ILE A 225 -8.96 0.79 4.46
C ILE A 225 -8.15 0.10 3.37
N CYS A 226 -7.77 0.86 2.35
CA CYS A 226 -6.94 0.41 1.24
C CYS A 226 -5.64 1.20 1.19
N ALA A 227 -4.51 0.52 1.02
CA ALA A 227 -3.20 1.12 0.79
C ALA A 227 -2.57 0.57 -0.48
N GLN A 228 -2.32 1.45 -1.44
CA GLN A 228 -1.67 1.15 -2.71
C GLN A 228 -0.22 1.61 -2.69
N PHE A 229 0.71 0.72 -3.02
CA PHE A 229 2.14 0.95 -2.97
C PHE A 229 2.75 0.86 -4.36
N HIS A 230 3.50 1.88 -4.75
CA HIS A 230 4.06 1.98 -6.10
C HIS A 230 5.54 1.64 -6.12
N ASP A 231 5.88 0.64 -6.91
CA ASP A 231 7.24 0.15 -7.19
C ASP A 231 8.03 -0.33 -5.95
N TRP A 232 9.18 -0.96 -6.20
CA TRP A 232 9.99 -1.60 -5.16
C TRP A 232 10.37 -0.68 -4.00
N LYS A 233 10.49 0.63 -4.24
CA LYS A 233 10.85 1.62 -3.20
C LYS A 233 9.76 1.81 -2.15
N CYS A 234 8.52 1.45 -2.46
CA CYS A 234 7.41 1.42 -1.50
C CYS A 234 7.07 0.00 -1.03
N GLY A 235 7.78 -1.01 -1.55
CA GLY A 235 7.45 -2.44 -1.37
C GLY A 235 7.62 -2.97 0.06
N VAL A 236 8.39 -2.29 0.92
CA VAL A 236 8.57 -2.72 2.32
C VAL A 236 7.27 -2.57 3.12
N GLY A 237 6.47 -1.54 2.87
CA GLY A 237 5.19 -1.30 3.54
C GLY A 237 4.23 -2.50 3.53
N PRO A 238 3.82 -3.02 2.35
CA PRO A 238 2.87 -4.13 2.28
C PRO A 238 3.44 -5.44 2.85
N ILE A 239 4.76 -5.66 2.75
CA ILE A 239 5.44 -6.80 3.37
C ILE A 239 5.26 -6.77 4.90
N LEU A 240 5.47 -5.60 5.51
CA LEU A 240 5.31 -5.42 6.95
C LEU A 240 3.85 -5.52 7.39
N LEU A 241 2.93 -4.86 6.70
CA LEU A 241 1.50 -4.90 7.01
C LEU A 241 0.95 -6.34 7.01
N ARG A 242 1.37 -7.14 6.02
CA ARG A 242 1.03 -8.56 5.94
C ARG A 242 1.61 -9.35 7.11
N ARG A 243 2.89 -9.10 7.44
CA ARG A 243 3.60 -9.77 8.54
C ARG A 243 3.04 -9.43 9.91
N TRP A 244 2.61 -8.19 10.12
CA TRP A 244 2.01 -7.69 11.35
C TRP A 244 0.51 -7.99 11.45
N ASN A 245 -0.07 -8.61 10.43
CA ASN A 245 -1.49 -8.96 10.35
C ASN A 245 -2.41 -7.74 10.58
N ILE A 246 -2.07 -6.62 9.93
CA ILE A 246 -2.86 -5.39 9.98
C ILE A 246 -4.03 -5.50 9.01
N CYS A 247 -5.23 -5.12 9.45
CA CYS A 247 -6.49 -5.19 8.71
C CYS A 247 -6.63 -4.08 7.64
N ILE A 248 -5.68 -4.04 6.69
CA ILE A 248 -5.65 -3.12 5.56
C ILE A 248 -5.50 -3.91 4.26
N THR A 249 -6.37 -3.64 3.29
CA THR A 249 -6.22 -4.14 1.93
C THR A 249 -5.00 -3.48 1.29
N THR A 250 -4.12 -4.28 0.69
CA THR A 250 -2.86 -3.80 0.09
C THR A 250 -2.82 -4.10 -1.39
N ILE A 251 -2.50 -3.07 -2.18
CA ILE A 251 -2.30 -3.15 -3.62
C ILE A 251 -0.84 -2.83 -3.90
N PHE A 252 -0.15 -3.66 -4.67
CA PHE A 252 1.19 -3.36 -5.16
C PHE A 252 1.14 -3.12 -6.66
N THR A 253 1.42 -1.89 -7.05
CA THR A 253 1.41 -1.44 -8.44
C THR A 253 2.83 -1.34 -8.96
N LEU A 254 3.13 -2.05 -10.05
CA LEU A 254 4.47 -2.07 -10.64
C LEU A 254 4.47 -1.36 -11.99
N LYS A 255 5.27 -0.29 -12.07
CA LYS A 255 5.42 0.48 -13.31
C LYS A 255 6.49 -0.12 -14.18
N ILE A 256 7.65 -0.34 -13.57
CA ILE A 256 8.81 -0.95 -14.21
C ILE A 256 9.51 -1.77 -13.14
N SER A 257 9.83 -3.02 -13.47
CA SER A 257 10.64 -3.85 -12.58
C SER A 257 12.02 -3.22 -12.40
N CYS A 258 12.54 -3.24 -11.17
CA CYS A 258 13.91 -2.81 -10.89
C CYS A 258 14.99 -3.60 -11.66
N LEU A 259 14.62 -4.74 -12.26
CA LEU A 259 15.46 -5.50 -13.18
C LEU A 259 14.85 -5.55 -14.58
N GLU A 260 15.42 -4.77 -15.49
CA GLU A 260 15.12 -4.80 -16.91
C GLU A 260 16.08 -5.70 -17.71
N GLY A 261 15.51 -6.40 -18.69
CA GLY A 261 16.26 -7.24 -19.61
C GLY A 261 15.45 -8.39 -20.19
N LYS A 262 16.04 -9.06 -21.18
CA LYS A 262 15.47 -10.27 -21.80
C LYS A 262 16.06 -11.50 -21.14
N PHE A 263 15.30 -12.11 -20.22
CA PHE A 263 15.72 -13.32 -19.52
C PHE A 263 15.01 -14.56 -20.08
N LYS A 264 15.67 -15.72 -20.06
CA LYS A 264 15.03 -16.98 -20.49
C LYS A 264 14.31 -17.70 -19.34
N THR A 265 14.67 -17.36 -18.11
CA THR A 265 14.22 -18.04 -16.88
C THR A 265 14.40 -17.07 -15.72
N GLN A 266 13.59 -17.21 -14.68
CA GLN A 266 13.75 -16.46 -13.43
C GLN A 266 15.16 -16.62 -12.82
N LYS A 267 15.73 -17.83 -12.84
CA LYS A 267 17.08 -18.08 -12.32
C LYS A 267 18.13 -17.16 -12.94
N LYS A 268 18.09 -16.99 -14.27
CA LYS A 268 19.00 -16.09 -15.00
C LYS A 268 18.76 -14.62 -14.67
N ALA A 269 17.51 -14.22 -14.47
CA ALA A 269 17.19 -12.87 -14.00
C ALA A 269 17.80 -12.62 -12.61
N HIS A 270 17.70 -13.60 -11.70
CA HIS A 270 18.29 -13.50 -10.37
C HIS A 270 19.83 -13.52 -10.39
N GLU A 271 20.45 -14.30 -11.28
CA GLU A 271 21.89 -14.27 -11.50
C GLU A 271 22.34 -12.90 -11.99
N GLU A 272 21.64 -12.31 -12.95
CA GLU A 272 21.91 -10.96 -13.45
C GLU A 272 21.77 -9.90 -12.35
N ALA A 273 20.69 -9.95 -11.56
CA ALA A 273 20.49 -9.00 -10.47
C ALA A 273 21.60 -9.09 -9.41
N ARG A 274 22.13 -10.29 -9.14
CA ARG A 274 23.31 -10.45 -8.27
C ARG A 274 24.57 -9.86 -8.89
N GLN A 275 24.80 -10.07 -10.18
CA GLN A 275 25.94 -9.49 -10.90
C GLN A 275 25.89 -7.95 -10.92
N ARG A 276 24.69 -7.38 -11.05
CA ARG A 276 24.45 -5.93 -10.99
C ARG A 276 24.42 -5.36 -9.57
N GLY A 277 24.48 -6.21 -8.53
CA GLY A 277 24.42 -5.78 -7.14
C GLY A 277 23.06 -5.22 -6.71
N ILE A 278 21.96 -5.59 -7.38
CA ILE A 278 20.59 -5.10 -7.10
C ILE A 278 19.65 -6.22 -6.65
N PHE A 279 20.19 -7.40 -6.30
CA PHE A 279 19.38 -8.55 -5.92
C PHE A 279 18.49 -8.31 -4.69
N HIS A 280 18.91 -7.46 -3.75
CA HIS A 280 18.11 -7.06 -2.60
C HIS A 280 16.91 -6.17 -2.97
N ARG A 281 17.07 -5.30 -3.98
CA ARG A 281 15.97 -4.49 -4.55
C ARG A 281 14.95 -5.40 -5.23
N LEU A 282 15.43 -6.33 -6.05
CA LEU A 282 14.59 -7.34 -6.71
C LEU A 282 13.89 -8.25 -5.70
N SER A 283 14.58 -8.65 -4.63
CA SER A 283 13.98 -9.48 -3.57
C SER A 283 12.86 -8.73 -2.84
N THR A 284 13.03 -7.41 -2.64
CA THR A 284 12.00 -6.54 -2.04
C THR A 284 10.80 -6.40 -2.97
N GLU A 285 11.02 -6.17 -4.27
CA GLU A 285 9.95 -6.12 -5.29
C GLU A 285 9.15 -7.43 -5.36
N LEU A 286 9.85 -8.58 -5.39
CA LEU A 286 9.23 -9.91 -5.41
C LEU A 286 8.41 -10.15 -4.14
N ALA A 287 8.95 -9.81 -2.97
CA ALA A 287 8.23 -9.96 -1.72
C ALA A 287 7.00 -9.04 -1.66
N ALA A 288 7.10 -7.79 -2.09
CA ALA A 288 5.97 -6.86 -2.14
C ALA A 288 4.85 -7.38 -3.05
N ALA A 289 5.21 -7.86 -4.25
CA ALA A 289 4.26 -8.47 -5.16
C ALA A 289 3.61 -9.71 -4.53
N ARG A 290 4.37 -10.57 -3.84
CA ARG A 290 3.86 -11.80 -3.21
C ARG A 290 2.94 -11.52 -2.02
N GLU A 291 3.32 -10.61 -1.14
CA GLU A 291 2.63 -10.36 0.14
C GLU A 291 1.42 -9.42 0.01
N SER A 292 1.31 -8.66 -1.07
CA SER A 292 0.16 -7.79 -1.32
C SER A 292 -1.08 -8.58 -1.72
N HIS A 293 -2.25 -8.08 -1.31
CA HIS A 293 -3.54 -8.71 -1.65
C HIS A 293 -3.81 -8.67 -3.15
N ILE A 294 -3.42 -7.57 -3.81
CA ILE A 294 -3.52 -7.39 -5.27
C ILE A 294 -2.15 -6.96 -5.79
N PHE A 295 -1.67 -7.63 -6.84
CA PHE A 295 -0.50 -7.25 -7.61
C PHE A 295 -0.92 -6.84 -9.03
N THR A 296 -0.59 -5.61 -9.42
CA THR A 296 -1.03 -5.03 -10.69
C THR A 296 0.06 -4.23 -11.41
N PRO A 297 0.57 -4.74 -12.55
CA PRO A 297 1.40 -3.96 -13.46
C PRO A 297 0.59 -2.91 -14.24
N VAL A 298 1.28 -1.89 -14.74
CA VAL A 298 0.63 -0.81 -15.53
C VAL A 298 0.50 -1.08 -17.03
N SER A 299 1.07 -2.19 -17.52
CA SER A 299 0.94 -2.62 -18.92
C SER A 299 1.19 -4.11 -19.10
N GLU A 300 0.78 -4.65 -20.24
CA GLU A 300 1.07 -6.05 -20.63
C GLU A 300 2.58 -6.31 -20.70
N ALA A 301 3.36 -5.38 -21.25
CA ALA A 301 4.81 -5.54 -21.34
C ALA A 301 5.47 -5.66 -19.95
N VAL A 302 4.99 -4.87 -18.98
CA VAL A 302 5.48 -4.93 -17.60
C VAL A 302 5.00 -6.19 -16.91
N ALA A 303 3.77 -6.64 -17.19
CA ALA A 303 3.24 -7.91 -16.70
C ALA A 303 4.07 -9.11 -17.15
N GLU A 304 4.41 -9.21 -18.44
CA GLU A 304 5.25 -10.28 -18.99
C GLU A 304 6.64 -10.29 -18.33
N GLN A 305 7.24 -9.10 -18.16
CA GLN A 305 8.53 -8.97 -17.51
C GLN A 305 8.46 -9.35 -16.03
N ALA A 306 7.43 -8.92 -15.31
CA ALA A 306 7.23 -9.23 -13.91
C ALA A 306 6.98 -10.72 -13.67
N GLU A 307 6.20 -11.39 -14.52
CA GLU A 307 5.98 -12.84 -14.42
C GLU A 307 7.30 -13.61 -14.54
N LEU A 308 8.16 -13.20 -15.48
CA LEU A 308 9.48 -13.81 -15.70
C LEU A 308 10.46 -13.55 -14.54
N VAL A 309 10.48 -12.33 -14.01
CA VAL A 309 11.49 -11.86 -13.05
C VAL A 309 11.07 -12.16 -11.60
N LEU A 310 9.80 -11.91 -11.27
CA LEU A 310 9.23 -12.10 -9.93
C LEU A 310 8.62 -13.49 -9.74
N GLY A 311 8.26 -14.18 -10.83
CA GLY A 311 7.63 -15.50 -10.75
C GLY A 311 6.21 -15.45 -10.18
N LYS A 312 5.56 -14.28 -10.24
CA LYS A 312 4.16 -14.07 -9.84
C LYS A 312 3.38 -13.57 -11.04
N GLN A 313 2.25 -14.23 -11.34
CA GLN A 313 1.29 -13.71 -12.31
C GLN A 313 0.52 -12.54 -11.69
N PRO A 314 0.34 -11.44 -12.43
CA PRO A 314 -0.52 -10.33 -12.03
C PRO A 314 -1.96 -10.77 -11.76
N ASP A 315 -2.60 -10.13 -10.78
CA ASP A 315 -4.02 -10.32 -10.49
C ASP A 315 -4.89 -9.57 -11.51
N CYS A 316 -4.43 -8.40 -11.94
CA CYS A 316 -4.95 -7.61 -13.05
C CYS A 316 -3.85 -6.73 -13.66
N ILE A 317 -4.15 -6.09 -14.78
CA ILE A 317 -3.32 -5.04 -15.39
C ILE A 317 -4.17 -3.77 -15.37
N ILE A 318 -3.59 -2.66 -14.91
CA ILE A 318 -4.26 -1.35 -14.90
C ILE A 318 -3.56 -0.46 -15.92
N THR A 319 -4.19 -0.25 -17.07
CA THR A 319 -3.69 0.61 -18.14
C THR A 319 -4.14 2.06 -17.94
N GLN A 320 -3.33 3.03 -18.38
CA GLN A 320 -3.57 4.49 -18.25
C GLN A 320 -4.33 5.10 -19.45
N ASP A 321 -5.01 4.28 -20.25
CA ASP A 321 -5.67 4.73 -21.50
C ASP A 321 -7.09 5.28 -21.29
#